data_AF-A0A9W9AYR0-F1
#
_entry.id   AF-A0A9W9AYR0-F1
#
_cell.length_a   1.000
_cell.length_b   1.000
_cell.length_c   1.000
_cell.angle_alpha   90.00
_cell.angle_beta   90.00
_cell.angle_gamma   90.00
#
_symmetry.space_group_name_H-M   'P 1'
#
loop_
_entity.id
_entity.type
_entity.pdbx_description
1 polymer ?
#
loop_
_entity_poly.entity_id
_entity_poly.type
_entity_poly.pdbx_seq_one_letter_code
_entity_poly.pdbx_strand_id
1 'polypeptide(L)'
;LFQLRTGHVPLNSHLHRIGKADSPNCPHCDTAGRTTIETVKHYITECPAYRKERFRLRQKLGRQTRSLQYLLSDKKCIPHLLRYVGGTKRFEKTFGDV
;
A
#
# COMPACT_ATOMS: atom_id res chain seq x y z
N LEU A 1 3.11 -11.35 1.21
CA LEU A 1 4.20 -10.41 0.82
C LEU A 1 4.66 -10.53 -0.63
N PHE A 2 4.70 -11.73 -1.21
CA PHE A 2 5.04 -11.91 -2.63
C PHE A 2 4.20 -11.03 -3.56
N GLN A 3 2.88 -10.96 -3.35
CA GLN A 3 1.97 -10.10 -4.12
C GLN A 3 2.33 -8.60 -4.10
N LEU A 4 2.84 -8.07 -2.98
CA LEU A 4 3.31 -6.68 -2.91
C LEU A 4 4.60 -6.47 -3.71
N ARG A 5 5.48 -7.47 -3.73
CA ARG A 5 6.74 -7.44 -4.49
C ARG A 5 6.50 -7.50 -5.98
N THR A 6 5.55 -8.33 -6.43
CA THR A 6 5.21 -8.50 -7.84
C THR A 6 4.19 -7.49 -8.34
N GLY A 7 3.62 -6.66 -7.46
CA GLY A 7 2.53 -5.76 -7.80
C GLY A 7 1.21 -6.47 -8.11
N HIS A 8 1.09 -7.77 -7.83
CA HIS A 8 -0.14 -8.57 -7.95
C HIS A 8 -1.01 -8.49 -6.68
N VAL A 9 -1.02 -7.32 -6.06
CA VAL A 9 -1.83 -7.01 -4.90
C VAL A 9 -3.14 -6.38 -5.40
N PRO A 10 -4.29 -6.63 -4.73
CA PRO A 10 -5.59 -6.05 -5.14
C PRO A 10 -5.69 -4.55 -4.82
N LEU A 11 -4.77 -3.76 -5.38
CA LEU A 11 -4.85 -2.31 -5.49
C LEU A 11 -5.47 -1.95 -6.84
N ASN A 12 -6.12 -0.79 -6.93
CA ASN A 12 -6.92 -0.42 -8.10
C ASN A 12 -6.10 -0.37 -9.40
N SER A 13 -4.81 -0.02 -9.35
CA SER A 13 -3.94 -0.10 -10.53
C SER A 13 -3.86 -1.52 -11.12
N HIS A 14 -3.72 -2.54 -10.27
CA HIS A 14 -3.69 -3.93 -10.70
C HIS A 14 -5.08 -4.44 -11.08
N LEU A 15 -6.10 -4.12 -10.27
CA LEU A 15 -7.48 -4.54 -10.52
C LEU A 15 -8.03 -3.99 -11.82
N HIS A 16 -7.77 -2.71 -12.13
CA HIS A 16 -8.16 -2.09 -13.39
C HIS A 16 -7.47 -2.78 -14.59
N ARG A 17 -6.17 -3.11 -14.46
CA ARG A 17 -5.42 -3.83 -15.50
C ARG A 17 -6.03 -5.19 -15.85
N ILE A 18 -6.66 -5.86 -14.89
CA ILE A 18 -7.32 -7.16 -15.09
C ILE A 18 -8.85 -7.05 -15.26
N GLY A 19 -9.39 -5.83 -15.45
CA GLY A 19 -10.82 -5.60 -15.66
C GLY A 19 -11.71 -5.85 -14.43
N LYS A 20 -11.15 -5.75 -13.21
CA LYS A 20 -11.84 -5.98 -11.93
C LYS A 20 -12.11 -4.70 -11.13
N ALA A 21 -11.74 -3.54 -11.65
CA ALA A 21 -12.08 -2.23 -11.09
C ALA A 21 -12.34 -1.24 -12.23
N ASP A 22 -13.32 -0.35 -12.03
CA ASP A 22 -13.72 0.64 -13.04
C ASP A 22 -12.69 1.75 -13.26
N SER A 23 -11.80 1.97 -12.28
CA SER A 23 -10.77 3.00 -12.32
C SER A 23 -9.49 2.54 -11.64
N PRO A 24 -8.30 2.94 -12.14
CA PRO A 24 -7.02 2.68 -11.49
C PRO A 24 -6.74 3.60 -10.30
N ASN A 25 -7.63 4.57 -10.02
CA ASN A 25 -7.41 5.62 -9.04
C ASN A 25 -7.55 5.14 -7.60
N CYS A 26 -6.81 5.78 -6.70
CA CYS A 26 -6.91 5.58 -5.27
C CYS A 26 -8.23 6.19 -4.76
N PRO A 27 -9.14 5.40 -4.17
CA PRO A 27 -10.47 5.89 -3.79
C PRO A 27 -10.36 7.00 -2.73
N HIS A 28 -9.40 6.89 -1.81
CA HIS A 28 -9.20 7.90 -0.77
C HIS A 28 -8.64 9.22 -1.28
N CYS A 29 -7.79 9.18 -2.31
CA CYS A 29 -7.27 10.40 -2.93
C CYS A 29 -8.34 11.08 -3.76
N ASP A 30 -9.12 10.28 -4.50
CA ASP A 30 -10.18 10.79 -5.37
C ASP A 30 -11.24 11.52 -4.54
N THR A 31 -11.65 10.96 -3.39
CA THR A 31 -12.54 11.63 -2.43
C THR A 31 -11.95 12.92 -1.83
N ALA A 32 -10.63 13.09 -1.87
CA ALA A 32 -9.94 14.28 -1.37
C ALA A 32 -9.61 15.30 -2.48
N GLY A 33 -10.25 15.18 -3.66
CA GLY A 33 -10.03 16.06 -4.80
C GLY A 33 -8.70 15.84 -5.52
N ARG A 34 -8.07 14.67 -5.34
CA ARG A 34 -6.80 14.31 -5.98
C ARG A 34 -6.93 13.00 -6.77
N THR A 35 -6.76 13.09 -8.07
CA THR A 35 -6.77 11.90 -8.93
C THR A 35 -5.35 11.33 -9.03
N THR A 36 -5.11 10.23 -8.31
CA THR A 36 -3.80 9.53 -8.33
C THR A 36 -4.00 8.03 -8.44
N ILE A 37 -3.21 7.37 -9.30
CA ILE A 37 -3.25 5.92 -9.50
C ILE A 37 -2.82 5.18 -8.22
N GLU A 38 -3.60 4.18 -7.83
CA GLU A 38 -3.31 3.34 -6.66
C GLU A 38 -2.27 2.27 -6.96
N THR A 39 -1.00 2.67 -7.07
CA THR A 39 0.13 1.75 -7.18
C THR A 39 0.64 1.29 -5.82
N VAL A 40 1.47 0.24 -5.76
CA VAL A 40 2.14 -0.19 -4.52
C VAL A 40 2.98 0.95 -3.92
N LYS A 41 3.65 1.74 -4.77
CA LYS A 41 4.42 2.92 -4.35
C LYS A 41 3.51 3.95 -3.69
N HIS A 42 2.40 4.27 -4.34
CA HIS A 42 1.42 5.22 -3.80
C HIS A 42 0.91 4.73 -2.44
N TYR A 43 0.43 3.49 -2.40
CA TYR A 43 -0.11 2.85 -1.21
C TYR A 43 0.87 2.87 -0.03
N ILE A 44 2.15 2.50 -0.22
CA ILE A 44 3.13 2.36 0.87
C ILE A 44 3.80 3.69 1.25
N THR A 45 4.06 4.59 0.29
CA THR A 45 4.94 5.75 0.53
C THR A 45 4.27 7.11 0.44
N GLU A 46 3.14 7.25 -0.28
CA GLU A 46 2.61 8.56 -0.68
C GLU A 46 1.17 8.82 -0.19
N CYS A 47 0.31 7.79 -0.13
CA CYS A 47 -1.14 7.95 0.02
C CYS A 47 -1.54 8.72 1.28
N PRO A 48 -2.17 9.89 1.22
CA PRO A 48 -2.51 10.70 2.40
C PRO A 48 -3.36 9.96 3.44
N ALA A 49 -4.24 9.05 3.02
CA ALA A 49 -5.11 8.28 3.90
C ALA A 49 -4.33 7.46 4.95
N TYR A 50 -3.21 6.86 4.55
CA TYR A 50 -2.41 5.98 5.41
C TYR A 50 -1.28 6.71 6.14
N ARG A 51 -1.40 8.03 6.35
CA ARG A 51 -0.33 8.85 6.91
C ARG A 51 0.09 8.36 8.30
N LYS A 52 -0.86 7.93 9.11
CA LYS A 52 -0.64 7.43 10.48
C LYS A 52 0.14 6.12 10.47
N GLU A 53 -0.23 5.20 9.59
CA GLU A 53 0.42 3.90 9.43
C GLU A 53 1.82 4.09 8.84
N ARG A 54 1.99 5.02 7.88
CA ARG A 54 3.32 5.37 7.35
C ARG A 54 4.21 6.00 8.40
N PHE A 55 3.66 6.84 9.27
CA PHE A 55 4.41 7.40 10.38
C PHE A 55 4.89 6.29 11.33
N ARG A 56 4.02 5.34 11.69
CA ARG A 56 4.40 4.17 12.51
C ARG A 56 5.46 3.30 11.83
N LEU A 57 5.35 3.08 10.52
CA LEU A 57 6.33 2.35 9.72
C LEU A 57 7.70 3.06 9.74
N ARG A 58 7.70 4.38 9.52
CA ARG A 58 8.89 5.26 9.59
C ARG A 58 9.54 5.26 10.96
N GLN A 59 8.76 5.29 12.03
CA GLN A 59 9.29 5.26 13.40
C GLN A 59 10.04 3.97 13.72
N LYS A 60 9.69 2.85 13.09
CA LYS A 60 10.34 1.55 13.33
C LYS A 60 11.53 1.27 12.43
N LEU A 61 11.47 1.71 11.17
CA LEU A 61 12.46 1.39 10.14
C LEU A 61 13.33 2.59 9.71
N GLY A 62 13.08 3.77 10.27
CA GLY A 62 13.88 4.98 10.01
C GLY A 62 13.77 5.53 8.58
N ARG A 63 14.79 6.28 8.15
CA ARG A 63 14.81 6.99 6.85
C ARG A 63 14.79 6.05 5.62
N GLN A 64 15.20 4.79 5.78
CA GLN A 64 15.27 3.79 4.71
C GLN A 64 13.88 3.39 4.16
N THR A 65 12.81 3.65 4.92
CA THR A 65 11.41 3.47 4.50
C THR A 65 10.95 4.35 3.33
N ARG A 66 11.76 5.33 2.90
CA ARG A 66 11.49 6.10 1.69
C ARG A 66 11.75 5.30 0.42
N SER A 67 12.57 4.26 0.48
CA SER A 67 12.81 3.37 -0.66
C SER A 67 11.82 2.20 -0.63
N LEU A 68 10.94 2.16 -1.64
CA LEU A 68 10.02 1.04 -1.83
C LEU A 68 10.79 -0.28 -2.01
N GLN A 69 11.91 -0.25 -2.73
CA GLN A 69 12.74 -1.43 -2.99
C GLN A 69 13.33 -1.98 -1.69
N TYR A 70 13.79 -1.12 -0.78
CA TYR A 70 14.30 -1.55 0.52
C TYR A 70 13.20 -2.22 1.36
N LEU A 71 12.02 -1.58 1.43
CA LEU A 71 10.86 -2.10 2.16
C LEU A 71 10.43 -3.48 1.63
N LEU A 72 10.38 -3.63 0.31
CA LEU A 72 9.92 -4.85 -0.31
C LEU A 72 10.98 -5.96 -0.26
N SER A 73 12.28 -5.66 -0.28
CA SER A 73 13.34 -6.68 -0.37
C SER A 73 13.84 -7.19 0.99
N ASP A 74 13.97 -6.32 2.00
CA ASP A 74 14.58 -6.68 3.29
C ASP A 74 13.63 -7.51 4.16
N LYS A 75 14.10 -8.67 4.63
CA LYS A 75 13.34 -9.56 5.53
C LYS A 75 13.01 -8.88 6.88
N LYS A 76 13.83 -7.94 7.34
CA LYS A 76 13.57 -7.16 8.56
C LYS A 76 12.38 -6.23 8.42
N CYS A 77 12.04 -5.82 7.19
CA CYS A 77 10.89 -4.94 6.93
C CYS A 77 9.55 -5.70 6.92
N ILE A 78 9.58 -7.03 6.70
CA ILE A 78 8.39 -7.89 6.60
C ILE A 78 7.39 -7.71 7.74
N PRO A 79 7.76 -7.89 9.03
CA PRO A 79 6.78 -7.78 10.12
C PRO A 79 6.18 -6.38 10.24
N HIS A 80 6.97 -5.35 9.92
CA HIS A 80 6.50 -3.97 9.95
C HIS A 80 5.58 -3.64 8.78
N LEU A 81 5.85 -4.20 7.60
CA LEU A 81 4.96 -4.09 6.44
C LEU A 81 3.65 -4.84 6.64
N LEU A 82 3.66 -6.04 7.23
CA LEU A 82 2.43 -6.75 7.56
C LEU A 82 1.57 -5.92 8.53
N ARG A 83 2.17 -5.36 9.57
CA ARG A 83 1.45 -4.47 10.50
C ARG A 83 0.96 -3.18 9.84
N TYR A 84 1.70 -2.65 8.87
CA TYR A 84 1.23 -1.54 8.04
C TYR A 84 -0.03 -1.96 7.28
N VAL A 85 0.03 -3.09 6.57
CA VAL A 85 -1.07 -3.62 5.77
C VAL A 85 -2.32 -3.85 6.61
N GLY A 86 -2.23 -4.58 7.73
CA GLY A 86 -3.35 -4.80 8.64
C GLY A 86 -3.91 -3.48 9.20
N GLY A 87 -3.01 -2.55 9.58
CA GLY A 87 -3.41 -1.22 10.07
C GLY A 87 -4.13 -0.35 9.04
N THR A 88 -3.84 -0.52 7.74
CA THR A 88 -4.55 0.23 6.69
C THR A 88 -5.95 -0.30 6.39
N LYS A 89 -6.25 -1.55 6.77
CA LYS A 89 -7.51 -2.25 6.44
C LYS A 89 -7.85 -2.28 4.94
N ARG A 90 -6.91 -1.92 4.06
CA ARG A 90 -7.17 -1.75 2.62
C ARG A 90 -7.62 -3.03 1.94
N PHE A 91 -7.15 -4.17 2.45
CA PHE A 91 -7.47 -5.49 1.92
C PHE A 91 -8.42 -6.29 2.80
N GLU A 92 -9.06 -5.66 3.79
CA GLU A 92 -10.03 -6.32 4.69
C GLU A 92 -11.18 -6.95 3.89
N LYS A 93 -11.66 -6.24 2.86
CA LYS A 93 -12.69 -6.76 1.93
C LYS A 93 -12.21 -7.89 1.02
N THR A 94 -10.90 -8.07 0.83
CA THR A 94 -10.34 -9.06 -0.11
C THR A 94 -9.80 -10.30 0.58
N PHE A 95 -9.25 -10.17 1.79
CA PHE A 95 -8.62 -11.27 2.52
C PHE A 95 -9.17 -11.48 3.94
N GLY A 96 -10.14 -10.68 4.42
CA GLY A 96 -10.61 -10.72 5.81
C GLY A 96 -9.69 -9.92 6.75
N ASP A 97 -9.84 -10.13 8.07
CA ASP A 97 -8.96 -9.50 9.08
C ASP A 97 -7.55 -10.12 8.98
N VAL A 98 -6.54 -9.27 8.73
CA VAL A 98 -5.12 -9.66 8.48
C VAL A 98 -4.19 -8.92 9.42
#